data_AF-A0A0F0HQ38-F1
#
_entry.id   AF-A0A0F0HQ38-F1
#
_cell.length_a   1.000
_cell.length_b   1.000
_cell.length_c   1.000
_cell.angle_alpha   90.00
_cell.angle_beta   90.00
_cell.angle_gamma   90.00
#
_symmetry.space_group_name_H-M   'P 1'
#
loop_
_entity.id
_entity.type
_entity.pdbx_description
1 polymer ?
#
loop_
_entity_poly.entity_id
_entity_poly.type
_entity_poly.pdbx_seq_one_letter_code
_entity_poly.pdbx_strand_id
1 'polypeptide(L)'
;AETAAFRAAGRLRGYGRTTMVTTLSPCWYCSGLVRQFGIGRVVIGESRTFTGGHDWLARHGVRITLLDDPECVRLMTDFIAAHPDLWSEDIGTEPVA
;
A
#
# COMPACT_ATOMS: atom_id res chain seq x y z
N ALA A 1 5.87 -2.25 2.11
CA ALA A 1 5.62 -3.50 2.89
C ALA A 1 4.98 -4.62 2.07
N GLU A 2 4.16 -4.28 1.09
CA GLU A 2 3.32 -5.16 0.26
C GLU A 2 4.15 -6.14 -0.58
N THR A 3 5.31 -5.68 -1.06
CA THR A 3 6.28 -6.53 -1.77
C THR A 3 6.87 -7.60 -0.86
N ALA A 4 7.14 -7.27 0.40
CA ALA A 4 7.59 -8.24 1.41
C ALA A 4 6.48 -9.25 1.74
N ALA A 5 5.23 -8.78 1.93
CA ALA A 5 4.07 -9.65 2.14
C ALA A 5 3.85 -10.61 0.96
N PHE A 6 3.96 -10.10 -0.28
CA PHE A 6 3.86 -10.93 -1.48
C PHE A 6 4.98 -11.98 -1.56
N ARG A 7 6.23 -11.60 -1.26
CA ARG A 7 7.36 -12.54 -1.22
C ARG A 7 7.15 -13.63 -0.16
N ALA A 8 6.65 -13.27 1.02
CA ALA A 8 6.35 -14.20 2.10
C ALA A 8 5.20 -15.16 1.76
N ALA A 9 4.19 -14.72 0.99
CA ALA A 9 3.13 -15.58 0.50
C ALA A 9 3.63 -16.67 -0.48
N GLY A 10 4.81 -16.48 -1.08
CA GLY A 10 5.49 -17.49 -1.89
C GLY A 10 4.88 -17.70 -3.28
N ARG A 11 5.12 -18.87 -3.87
CA ARG A 11 4.60 -19.19 -5.20
C ARG A 11 3.22 -19.80 -5.11
N LEU A 12 2.24 -19.16 -5.73
CA LEU A 12 0.88 -19.69 -5.89
C LEU A 12 0.56 -19.88 -7.37
N ARG A 13 -0.38 -20.78 -7.68
CA ARG A 13 -0.88 -20.97 -9.06
C ARG A 13 -1.62 -19.74 -9.59
N GLY A 14 -2.17 -18.92 -8.69
CA GLY A 14 -2.80 -17.65 -9.02
C GLY A 14 -3.21 -16.88 -7.76
N TYR A 15 -3.16 -15.55 -7.84
CA TYR A 15 -3.47 -14.65 -6.73
C TYR A 15 -4.89 -14.05 -6.80
N GLY A 16 -5.68 -14.37 -7.83
CA GLY A 16 -7.04 -13.88 -8.07
C GLY A 16 -8.00 -13.94 -6.88
N ARG A 17 -7.84 -14.94 -6.01
CA ARG A 17 -8.71 -15.19 -4.85
C ARG A 17 -8.13 -14.67 -3.54
N THR A 18 -6.98 -14.01 -3.54
CA THR A 18 -6.35 -13.50 -2.32
C THR A 18 -6.84 -12.09 -2.00
N THR A 19 -6.66 -11.70 -0.74
CA THR A 19 -6.81 -10.32 -0.26
C THR A 19 -5.45 -9.85 0.25
N MET A 20 -4.94 -8.74 -0.28
CA MET A 20 -3.80 -8.05 0.29
C MET A 20 -4.28 -7.07 1.35
N VAL A 21 -3.62 -7.03 2.50
CA VAL A 21 -3.90 -6.09 3.57
C VAL A 21 -2.65 -5.24 3.78
N THR A 22 -2.82 -3.92 3.78
CA THR A 22 -1.74 -2.95 3.99
C THR A 22 -2.23 -1.85 4.91
N THR A 23 -1.37 -1.35 5.79
CA THR A 23 -1.69 -0.26 6.72
C THR A 23 -1.85 1.06 6.00
N LEU A 24 -1.09 1.28 4.93
CA LEU A 24 -1.08 2.50 4.14
C LEU A 24 -1.44 2.22 2.68
N SER A 25 -2.06 3.20 2.01
CA SER A 25 -2.35 3.15 0.57
C SER A 25 -1.12 2.71 -0.24
N PRO A 26 -1.26 1.71 -1.13
CA PRO A 26 -0.13 1.21 -1.91
C PRO A 26 0.41 2.26 -2.88
N CYS A 27 1.73 2.43 -2.91
CA CYS A 27 2.42 3.25 -3.91
C CYS A 27 2.23 2.67 -5.34
N TRP A 28 2.71 3.36 -6.37
CA TRP A 28 2.58 2.89 -7.75
C TRP A 28 3.29 1.57 -8.02
N TYR A 29 4.44 1.33 -7.39
CA TYR A 29 5.16 0.06 -7.51
C TYR A 29 4.36 -1.10 -6.92
N CYS A 30 3.86 -0.95 -5.69
CA CYS A 30 3.00 -1.94 -5.04
C CYS A 30 1.68 -2.14 -5.80
N SER A 31 1.10 -1.07 -6.34
CA SER A 31 -0.11 -1.13 -7.16
C SER A 31 0.13 -1.91 -8.47
N GLY A 32 1.27 -1.70 -9.12
CA GLY A 32 1.70 -2.48 -10.28
C GLY A 32 1.78 -3.98 -9.96
N LEU A 33 2.34 -4.34 -8.80
CA LEU A 33 2.39 -5.73 -8.33
C LEU A 33 0.98 -6.31 -8.15
N VAL A 34 0.07 -5.60 -7.47
CA VAL A 34 -1.33 -6.03 -7.28
C VAL A 34 -1.99 -6.31 -8.63
N ARG A 35 -1.81 -5.42 -9.61
CA ARG A 35 -2.35 -5.59 -10.96
C ARG A 35 -1.72 -6.76 -11.71
N GLN A 36 -0.39 -6.85 -11.71
CA GLN A 36 0.37 -7.85 -12.46
C GLN A 36 0.00 -9.27 -12.04
N PHE A 37 -0.15 -9.52 -10.74
CA PHE A 37 -0.50 -10.84 -10.22
C PHE A 37 -2.01 -11.07 -10.11
N GLY A 38 -2.81 -10.04 -10.41
CA GLY A 38 -4.27 -10.10 -10.38
C GLY A 38 -4.82 -10.33 -8.98
N ILE A 39 -4.25 -9.72 -7.95
CA ILE A 39 -4.80 -9.80 -6.58
C ILE A 39 -6.21 -9.18 -6.57
N GLY A 40 -7.20 -9.96 -6.15
CA GLY A 40 -8.62 -9.61 -6.35
C GLY A 40 -9.18 -8.57 -5.37
N ARG A 41 -8.53 -8.36 -4.22
CA ARG A 41 -8.95 -7.39 -3.20
C ARG A 41 -7.75 -6.79 -2.47
N VAL A 42 -7.83 -5.50 -2.16
CA VAL A 42 -6.92 -4.81 -1.25
C VAL A 42 -7.71 -4.16 -0.12
N VAL A 43 -7.32 -4.41 1.12
CA VAL A 43 -7.79 -3.70 2.31
C VAL A 43 -6.68 -2.76 2.76
N ILE A 44 -7.02 -1.49 2.95
CA ILE A 44 -6.10 -0.39 3.23
C ILE A 44 -6.50 0.23 4.57
N GLY A 45 -5.54 0.33 5.49
CA GLY A 45 -5.75 1.01 6.77
C GLY A 45 -6.09 2.49 6.56
N GLU A 46 -5.19 3.24 5.93
CA GLU A 46 -5.37 4.67 5.70
C GLU A 46 -4.75 5.18 4.38
N SER A 47 -5.16 6.36 3.94
CA SER A 47 -4.61 7.04 2.74
C SER A 47 -4.43 8.56 2.92
N ARG A 48 -4.53 9.05 4.16
CA ARG A 48 -4.43 10.48 4.49
C ARG A 48 -2.98 10.95 4.44
N THR A 49 -2.06 10.16 4.99
CA THR A 49 -0.64 10.56 5.05
C THR A 49 0.06 10.37 3.69
N PHE A 50 -0.43 9.43 2.90
CA PHE A 50 0.02 9.18 1.54
C PHE A 50 -1.08 8.52 0.71
N THR A 51 -1.27 8.99 -0.52
CA THR A 51 -2.18 8.38 -1.50
C THR A 51 -1.40 7.97 -2.73
N GLY A 52 -1.41 6.67 -3.02
CA GLY A 52 -0.77 6.08 -4.18
C GLY A 52 -1.79 5.65 -5.24
N GLY A 53 -1.73 4.40 -5.67
CA GLY A 53 -2.44 3.91 -6.85
C GLY A 53 -3.78 3.20 -6.60
N HIS A 54 -4.34 3.22 -5.39
CA HIS A 54 -5.50 2.39 -5.07
C HIS A 54 -6.79 2.75 -5.84
N ASP A 55 -7.02 4.03 -6.16
CA ASP A 55 -8.15 4.42 -7.03
C ASP A 55 -7.98 3.92 -8.46
N TRP A 56 -6.74 3.87 -8.96
CA TRP A 56 -6.44 3.27 -10.25
C TRP A 56 -6.70 1.76 -10.23
N LEU A 57 -6.34 1.06 -9.16
CA LEU A 57 -6.67 -0.35 -8.98
C LEU A 57 -8.18 -0.62 -8.96
N ALA A 58 -8.95 0.23 -8.26
CA ALA A 58 -10.41 0.15 -8.23
C ALA A 58 -11.01 0.24 -9.65
N ARG A 59 -10.55 1.21 -10.45
CA ARG A 59 -10.94 1.36 -11.86
C ARG A 59 -10.59 0.15 -12.74
N HIS A 60 -9.62 -0.66 -12.32
CA HIS A 60 -9.18 -1.87 -13.04
C HIS A 60 -9.72 -3.17 -12.44
N GLY A 61 -10.80 -3.09 -11.66
CA GLY A 61 -11.56 -4.25 -11.18
C GLY A 61 -11.05 -4.88 -9.88
N VAL A 62 -10.08 -4.26 -9.21
CA VAL A 62 -9.65 -4.69 -7.87
C VAL A 62 -10.64 -4.16 -6.84
N ARG A 63 -11.12 -5.00 -5.93
CA ARG A 63 -11.99 -4.54 -4.84
C ARG A 63 -11.16 -3.83 -3.78
N ILE A 64 -11.39 -2.54 -3.58
CA ILE A 64 -10.71 -1.74 -2.56
C ILE A 64 -11.61 -1.57 -1.34
N THR A 65 -11.05 -1.72 -0.15
CA THR A 65 -11.68 -1.34 1.12
C THR A 65 -10.73 -0.41 1.84
N LEU A 66 -11.08 0.87 1.96
CA LEU A 66 -10.35 1.84 2.77
C LEU A 66 -11.04 1.93 4.14
N LEU A 67 -10.30 1.64 5.20
CA LEU A 67 -10.84 1.61 6.57
C LEU A 67 -10.83 2.98 7.22
N ASP A 68 -9.93 3.88 6.79
CA ASP A 68 -9.70 5.17 7.42
C ASP A 68 -9.38 5.02 8.92
N ASP A 69 -8.51 4.05 9.21
CA ASP A 69 -8.19 3.59 10.55
C ASP A 69 -7.32 4.61 11.30
N PRO A 70 -7.77 5.13 12.47
CA PRO A 70 -7.05 6.17 13.19
C PRO A 70 -5.72 5.69 13.78
N GLU A 71 -5.57 4.39 14.07
CA GLU A 71 -4.30 3.84 14.53
C GLU A 71 -3.27 3.80 13.40
N CYS A 72 -3.69 3.43 12.18
CA CYS A 72 -2.84 3.49 11.00
C CYS A 72 -2.42 4.92 10.66
N VAL A 73 -3.35 5.89 10.73
CA VAL A 73 -3.03 7.31 10.49
C VAL A 73 -2.02 7.81 11.50
N ARG A 74 -2.21 7.50 12.79
CA ARG A 74 -1.29 7.89 13.85
C ARG A 74 0.08 7.24 13.66
N LEU A 75 0.12 5.95 13.35
CA LEU A 75 1.36 5.21 13.09
C LEU A 75 2.21 5.90 12.00
N MET A 76 1.58 6.21 10.86
CA MET A 76 2.31 6.85 9.75
C MET A 76 2.67 8.30 10.06
N THR A 77 1.77 9.05 10.70
CA THR A 77 2.04 10.44 11.10
C THR A 77 3.23 10.54 12.04
N ASP A 78 3.26 9.70 13.10
CA ASP A 78 4.33 9.67 14.09
C ASP A 78 5.67 9.28 13.43
N PHE A 79 5.66 8.27 12.55
CA PHE A 79 6.86 7.82 11.82
C PHE A 79 7.41 8.89 10.88
N ILE A 80 6.56 9.51 10.07
CA ILE A 80 6.96 10.54 9.10
C ILE A 80 7.55 11.76 9.83
N ALA A 81 6.94 12.16 10.96
CA ALA A 81 7.44 13.27 11.77
C ALA A 81 8.79 12.96 12.43
N ALA A 82 8.98 11.72 12.90
CA ALA A 82 10.22 11.30 13.55
C ALA A 82 11.36 11.04 12.56
N HIS A 83 11.05 10.60 11.34
CA HIS A 83 12.02 10.14 10.34
C HIS A 83 11.69 10.62 8.91
N PRO A 84 11.62 11.95 8.67
CA PRO A 84 11.22 12.50 7.37
C PRO A 84 12.15 12.07 6.23
N ASP A 85 13.46 12.00 6.46
CA ASP A 85 14.42 11.58 5.44
C ASP A 85 14.24 10.13 5.02
N LEU A 86 14.00 9.22 5.98
CA LEU A 86 13.73 7.81 5.70
C LEU A 86 12.40 7.64 4.98
N TRP A 87 11.39 8.43 5.33
CA TRP A 87 10.13 8.42 4.61
C TRP A 87 10.30 8.87 3.16
N SER A 88 10.98 9.99 2.93
CA SER A 88 11.30 10.48 1.59
C SER A 88 12.10 9.46 0.77
N GLU A 89 13.06 8.75 1.38
CA GLU A 89 13.76 7.64 0.75
C GLU A 89 12.80 6.51 0.32
N ASP A 90 11.88 6.07 1.19
CA ASP A 90 10.95 4.97 0.91
C ASP A 90 10.00 5.27 -0.25
N ILE A 91 9.58 6.53 -0.42
CA ILE A 91 8.72 6.97 -1.52
C ILE A 91 9.49 7.56 -2.72
N GLY A 92 10.81 7.62 -2.67
CA GLY A 92 11.67 8.09 -3.76
C GLY A 92 11.56 9.60 -4.04
N THR A 93 11.36 10.41 -3.01
CA THR A 93 11.36 11.88 -3.08
C THR A 93 12.53 12.47 -2.31
N GLU A 94 12.83 13.76 -2.50
CA GLU A 94 13.78 14.47 -1.63
C GLU A 94 13.12 14.84 -0.28
N PRO A 95 13.90 14.99 0.80
CA PRO A 95 13.40 15.55 2.06
C PRO A 95 12.92 16.99 1.85
N VAL A 96 11.76 17.33 2.43
CA VAL A 96 11.32 18.72 2.48
C VAL A 96 12.06 19.38 3.66
N ALA A 97 12.90 20.38 3.34
CA ALA A 97 13.66 21.16 4.32
C ALA A 97 12.79 21.95 5.29
#